data_AF-A0A356VUN8-F1
#
_entry.id   AF-A0A356VUN8-F1
#
_cell.length_a   1.000
_cell.length_b   1.000
_cell.length_c   1.000
_cell.angle_alpha   90.00
_cell.angle_beta   90.00
_cell.angle_gamma   90.00
#
_symmetry.space_group_name_H-M   'P 1'
#
loop_
_entity.id
_entity.type
_entity.pdbx_description
1 polymer ?
#
loop_
_entity_poly.entity_id
_entity_poly.type
_entity_poly.pdbx_seq_one_letter_code
_entity_poly.pdbx_strand_id
1 'polypeptide(L)'
;MSGIDNLLIPAVLFFALGVFAHLIKSDLKFPEGMAKGISLYLLMAIGLKGGAELAKADFVLAFQSIFWAFIMGLVIPIIGYGILRFRDRLDRFNAAAITAHYGSVSAATFLTAIAFLQASNIEYESYPIIMMVIMESPAIIIGLVLAMLARKHL
;
A
#
# COMPACT_ATOMS: atom_id res chain seq x y z
N MET A 1 -23.27 -9.54 -6.39
CA MET A 1 -22.52 -10.38 -5.45
C MET A 1 -23.15 -10.25 -4.08
N SER A 2 -23.39 -11.37 -3.40
CA SER A 2 -23.70 -11.36 -1.98
C SER A 2 -22.46 -10.88 -1.20
N GLY A 3 -22.61 -10.32 0.01
CA GLY A 3 -21.45 -9.92 0.82
C GLY A 3 -20.50 -11.09 1.17
N ILE A 4 -21.00 -12.33 1.10
CA ILE A 4 -20.24 -13.56 1.33
C ILE A 4 -19.28 -13.83 0.16
N ASP A 5 -19.65 -13.45 -1.07
CA ASP A 5 -18.82 -13.68 -2.26
C ASP A 5 -17.48 -12.94 -2.17
N ASN A 6 -17.40 -11.84 -1.42
CA ASN A 6 -16.16 -11.11 -1.16
C ASN A 6 -15.15 -11.92 -0.35
N LEU A 7 -15.61 -12.87 0.48
CA LEU A 7 -14.73 -13.77 1.23
C LEU A 7 -14.07 -14.81 0.31
N LEU A 8 -14.61 -15.01 -0.89
CA LEU A 8 -14.10 -15.95 -1.88
C LEU A 8 -13.06 -15.32 -2.82
N ILE A 9 -12.70 -14.04 -2.63
CA ILE A 9 -11.65 -13.39 -3.41
C ILE A 9 -10.30 -14.07 -3.09
N PRO A 10 -9.45 -14.39 -4.10
CA PRO A 10 -8.21 -15.13 -3.89
C PRO A 10 -7.31 -14.57 -2.79
N ALA A 11 -7.16 -13.24 -2.71
CA ALA A 11 -6.35 -12.60 -1.67
C ALA A 11 -6.81 -12.95 -0.24
N VAL A 12 -8.13 -12.98 -0.01
CA VAL A 12 -8.72 -13.34 1.29
C VAL A 12 -8.52 -14.83 1.57
N LEU A 13 -8.71 -15.68 0.56
CA LEU A 13 -8.51 -17.12 0.68
C LEU A 13 -7.05 -17.49 0.94
N PHE A 14 -6.08 -16.83 0.30
CA PHE A 14 -4.66 -17.04 0.57
C PHE A 14 -4.26 -16.59 1.98
N PHE A 15 -4.83 -15.48 2.46
CA PHE A 15 -4.63 -15.06 3.85
C PHE A 15 -5.20 -16.11 4.82
N ALA A 16 -6.43 -16.58 4.58
CA ALA A 16 -7.06 -17.63 5.38
C ALA A 16 -6.27 -18.95 5.33
N LEU A 17 -5.71 -19.31 4.17
CA LEU A 17 -4.83 -20.47 4.02
C LEU A 17 -3.56 -20.33 4.87
N GLY A 18 -2.94 -19.14 4.89
CA GLY A 18 -1.79 -18.87 5.74
C GLY A 18 -2.10 -19.01 7.23
N VAL A 19 -3.24 -18.46 7.67
CA VAL A 19 -3.74 -18.63 9.04
C VAL A 19 -3.99 -20.11 9.35
N PHE A 20 -4.69 -20.82 8.46
CA PHE A 20 -4.97 -22.24 8.63
C PHE A 20 -3.70 -23.09 8.70
N ALA A 21 -2.74 -22.87 7.79
CA ALA A 21 -1.45 -23.54 7.76
C ALA A 21 -0.68 -23.32 9.07
N HIS A 22 -0.71 -22.10 9.62
CA HIS A 22 -0.10 -21.81 10.92
C HIS A 22 -0.82 -22.54 12.08
N LEU A 23 -2.16 -22.54 12.10
CA LEU A 23 -2.95 -23.19 13.14
C LEU A 23 -2.73 -24.71 13.20
N ILE A 24 -2.58 -25.37 12.06
CA ILE A 24 -2.26 -26.80 11.99
C ILE A 24 -0.74 -27.09 12.16
N LYS A 25 0.08 -26.07 12.43
CA LYS A 25 1.54 -26.16 12.55
C LYS A 25 2.20 -26.79 11.32
N SER A 26 1.69 -26.46 10.13
CA SER A 26 2.26 -26.90 8.87
C SER A 26 3.70 -26.41 8.74
N ASP A 27 4.61 -27.29 8.30
CA ASP A 27 6.00 -26.90 8.01
C ASP A 27 6.12 -26.20 6.63
N LEU A 28 5.12 -25.38 6.28
CA LEU A 28 5.06 -24.63 5.03
C LEU A 28 6.14 -23.55 5.03
N LYS A 29 7.34 -23.94 4.62
CA LYS A 29 8.50 -23.07 4.49
C LYS A 29 8.67 -22.67 3.02
N PHE A 30 8.75 -21.37 2.79
CA PHE A 30 9.23 -20.88 1.50
C PHE A 30 10.74 -21.11 1.40
N PRO A 31 11.25 -21.56 0.23
CA PRO A 31 12.68 -21.63 -0.05
C PRO A 31 13.39 -20.31 0.27
N GLU A 32 14.65 -20.41 0.69
CA GLU A 32 15.49 -19.23 0.93
C GLU A 32 15.56 -18.35 -0.33
N GLY A 33 15.45 -17.04 -0.13
CA GLY A 33 15.47 -16.07 -1.22
C GLY A 33 14.19 -15.98 -2.05
N MET A 34 13.25 -16.94 -1.94
CA MET A 34 11.98 -16.88 -2.67
C MET A 34 11.18 -15.63 -2.33
N ALA A 35 11.11 -15.25 -1.04
CA ALA A 35 10.45 -14.03 -0.61
C ALA A 35 11.06 -12.78 -1.28
N LYS A 36 12.40 -12.69 -1.33
CA LYS A 36 13.09 -11.56 -1.99
C LYS A 36 12.84 -11.55 -3.49
N GLY A 37 12.86 -12.72 -4.14
CA GLY A 37 12.56 -12.88 -5.56
C GLY A 37 11.13 -12.46 -5.90
N ILE A 38 10.15 -12.89 -5.09
CA ILE A 38 8.74 -12.50 -5.24
C ILE A 38 8.59 -10.99 -5.05
N SER A 39 9.20 -10.40 -4.02
CA SER A 39 9.12 -8.94 -3.80
C SER A 39 9.66 -8.15 -4.98
N LEU A 40 10.84 -8.53 -5.52
CA LEU A 40 11.41 -7.88 -6.70
C LEU A 40 10.53 -8.06 -7.93
N TYR A 41 10.04 -9.28 -8.16
CA TYR A 41 9.11 -9.56 -9.25
C TYR A 41 7.85 -8.70 -9.16
N LEU A 42 7.24 -8.61 -7.98
CA LEU A 42 6.04 -7.81 -7.76
C LEU A 42 6.31 -6.32 -8.00
N LEU A 43 7.41 -5.78 -7.46
CA LEU A 43 7.82 -4.39 -7.70
C LEU A 43 7.98 -4.10 -9.20
N MET A 44 8.67 -4.98 -9.94
CA MET A 44 8.84 -4.85 -11.38
C MET A 44 7.50 -4.98 -12.13
N ALA A 45 6.68 -5.98 -11.79
CA ALA A 45 5.40 -6.24 -12.45
C ALA A 45 4.40 -5.10 -12.24
N ILE A 46 4.33 -4.56 -11.02
CA ILE A 46 3.47 -3.41 -10.69
C ILE A 46 3.95 -2.18 -11.46
N GLY A 47 5.26 -1.91 -11.48
CA GLY A 47 5.83 -0.79 -12.22
C GLY A 47 5.60 -0.88 -13.73
N LEU A 48 5.84 -2.05 -14.33
CA LEU A 48 5.62 -2.29 -15.76
C LEU A 48 4.13 -2.20 -16.14
N LYS A 49 3.24 -2.79 -15.34
CA LYS A 49 1.79 -2.73 -15.59
C LYS A 49 1.25 -1.30 -15.43
N GLY A 50 1.68 -0.58 -14.40
CA GLY A 50 1.35 0.83 -14.20
C GLY A 50 1.85 1.71 -15.34
N GLY A 51 3.09 1.50 -15.79
CA GLY A 51 3.66 2.24 -16.93
C GLY A 51 2.96 1.96 -18.26
N ALA A 52 2.59 0.71 -18.52
CA ALA A 52 1.86 0.33 -19.73
C ALA A 52 0.44 0.93 -19.78
N GLU A 53 -0.24 1.03 -18.64
CA GLU A 53 -1.56 1.68 -18.56
C GLU A 53 -1.44 3.21 -18.62
N LEU A 54 -0.41 3.79 -18.00
CA LEU A 54 -0.12 5.22 -18.11
C LEU A 54 0.16 5.64 -19.56
N ALA A 55 0.86 4.81 -20.33
CA ALA A 55 1.18 5.10 -21.73
C ALA A 55 -0.06 5.19 -22.65
N LYS A 56 -1.20 4.66 -22.22
CA LYS A 56 -2.48 4.72 -22.94
C LYS A 56 -3.41 5.83 -22.42
N ALA A 57 -3.11 6.39 -21.26
CA ALA A 57 -3.97 7.36 -20.59
C ALA A 57 -3.88 8.74 -21.26
N ASP A 58 -4.96 9.51 -21.16
CA ASP A 58 -4.92 10.93 -21.49
C ASP A 58 -3.90 11.64 -20.60
N PHE A 59 -3.01 12.43 -21.21
CA PHE A 59 -1.88 13.04 -20.51
C PHE A 59 -2.33 14.00 -19.40
N VAL A 60 -3.38 14.79 -19.63
CA VAL A 60 -3.86 15.79 -18.66
C VAL A 60 -4.47 15.08 -17.46
N LEU A 61 -5.32 14.09 -17.69
CA LEU A 61 -5.95 13.32 -16.63
C LEU A 61 -4.90 12.53 -15.82
N ALA A 62 -3.96 11.89 -16.50
CA ALA A 62 -2.87 11.17 -15.86
C ALA A 62 -1.99 12.07 -14.98
N PHE A 63 -1.62 13.24 -15.49
CA PHE A 63 -0.84 14.23 -14.74
C PHE A 63 -1.57 14.68 -13.47
N GLN A 64 -2.87 14.99 -13.59
CA GLN A 64 -3.69 15.40 -12.45
C GLN A 64 -3.77 14.29 -11.39
N SER A 65 -3.96 13.03 -11.80
CA SER A 65 -3.99 11.88 -10.88
C SER A 65 -2.65 11.66 -10.17
N ILE A 66 -1.53 11.74 -10.90
CA ILE A 66 -0.17 11.64 -10.33
C ILE A 66 0.08 12.78 -9.34
N PHE A 67 -0.32 14.01 -9.69
CA PHE A 67 -0.18 15.17 -8.82
C PHE A 67 -0.93 14.97 -7.50
N TRP A 68 -2.20 14.57 -7.53
CA TRP A 68 -2.97 14.32 -6.32
C TRP A 68 -2.46 13.13 -5.52
N ALA A 69 -2.00 12.06 -6.18
CA ALA A 69 -1.36 10.93 -5.53
C ALA A 69 -0.10 11.37 -4.77
N PHE A 70 0.75 12.19 -5.40
CA PHE A 70 1.94 12.74 -4.76
C PHE A 70 1.60 13.58 -3.52
N ILE A 71 0.62 14.50 -3.65
CA ILE A 71 0.15 15.33 -2.54
C ILE A 71 -0.40 14.47 -1.40
N MET A 72 -1.21 13.46 -1.71
CA MET A 72 -1.75 12.53 -0.71
C MET A 72 -0.65 11.75 0.01
N GLY A 73 0.36 11.27 -0.72
CA GLY A 73 1.53 10.59 -0.15
C GLY A 73 2.32 11.48 0.81
N LEU A 74 2.36 12.79 0.60
CA LEU A 74 2.98 13.73 1.54
C LEU A 74 2.08 14.03 2.75
N VAL A 75 0.79 14.28 2.50
CA VAL A 75 -0.15 14.82 3.49
C VAL A 75 -0.61 13.76 4.49
N ILE A 76 -0.90 12.53 4.04
CA ILE A 76 -1.46 11.48 4.90
C ILE A 76 -0.53 11.14 6.08
N PRO A 77 0.80 10.91 5.90
CA PRO A 77 1.68 10.64 7.03
C PRO A 77 1.78 11.83 8.00
N ILE A 78 1.73 13.08 7.50
CA ILE A 78 1.75 14.29 8.35
C ILE A 78 0.50 14.34 9.23
N ILE A 79 -0.68 14.12 8.63
CA ILE A 79 -1.95 14.06 9.36
C ILE A 79 -1.90 12.94 10.39
N GLY A 80 -1.48 11.73 10.00
CA GLY A 80 -1.34 10.59 10.90
C GLY A 80 -0.41 10.90 12.07
N TYR A 81 0.71 11.59 11.83
CA TYR A 81 1.65 11.99 12.87
C TYR A 81 1.01 12.96 13.85
N GLY A 82 0.31 13.97 13.34
CA GLY A 82 -0.46 14.91 14.16
C GLY A 82 -1.50 14.20 15.04
N ILE A 83 -2.23 13.23 14.48
CA ILE A 83 -3.24 12.44 15.21
C ILE A 83 -2.58 11.59 16.30
N LEU A 84 -1.49 10.88 16.00
CA LEU A 84 -0.81 10.03 16.98
C LEU A 84 -0.13 10.84 18.10
N ARG A 85 0.34 12.04 17.77
CA ARG A 85 0.92 12.99 18.72
C ARG A 85 -0.12 13.81 19.47
N PHE A 86 -1.39 13.74 19.09
CA PHE A 86 -2.45 14.47 19.76
C PHE A 86 -2.54 14.07 21.23
N ARG A 87 -2.48 15.06 22.12
CA ARG A 87 -2.42 14.88 23.58
C ARG A 87 -1.27 14.00 24.08
N ASP A 88 -0.15 14.00 23.34
CA ASP A 88 1.07 13.28 23.71
C ASP A 88 0.88 11.78 23.99
N ARG A 89 -0.09 11.14 23.31
CA ARG A 89 -0.41 9.72 23.50
C ARG A 89 0.74 8.79 23.12
N LEU A 90 1.54 9.18 22.14
CA LEU A 90 2.71 8.45 21.67
C LEU A 90 3.93 9.36 21.62
N ASP A 91 5.12 8.85 21.89
CA ASP A 91 6.34 9.62 21.69
C ASP A 91 6.61 9.91 20.20
N ARG A 92 7.50 10.86 19.96
CA ARG A 92 7.80 11.38 18.62
C ARG A 92 8.37 10.31 17.69
N PHE A 93 9.18 9.41 18.20
CA PHE A 93 9.86 8.41 17.38
C PHE A 93 8.88 7.31 16.99
N ASN A 94 8.11 6.78 17.94
CA ASN A 94 7.09 5.77 17.66
C ASN A 94 5.98 6.33 16.76
N ALA A 95 5.55 7.59 16.96
CA ALA A 95 4.56 8.20 16.08
C ALA A 95 5.08 8.29 14.65
N ALA A 96 6.34 8.71 14.46
CA ALA A 96 6.98 8.79 13.16
C ALA A 96 7.09 7.40 12.50
N ALA A 97 7.53 6.38 13.25
CA ALA A 97 7.66 5.01 12.78
C ALA A 97 6.31 4.43 12.31
N ILE A 98 5.25 4.61 13.10
CA ILE A 98 3.90 4.14 12.74
C ILE A 98 3.41 4.86 11.48
N THR A 99 3.59 6.18 11.39
CA THR A 99 3.15 6.93 10.19
C THR A 99 3.98 6.64 8.96
N ALA A 100 5.26 6.32 9.11
CA ALA A 100 6.08 5.87 7.99
C ALA A 100 5.59 4.50 7.47
N HIS A 101 5.22 3.61 8.39
CA HIS A 101 4.77 2.26 8.04
C HIS A 101 3.35 2.23 7.46
N TYR A 102 2.41 2.95 8.06
CA TYR A 102 0.98 2.93 7.68
C TYR A 102 0.51 4.15 6.88
N GLY A 103 1.33 5.20 6.77
CA GLY A 103 1.04 6.37 5.93
C GLY A 103 1.39 6.17 4.45
N SER A 104 2.04 5.05 4.13
CA SER A 104 2.20 4.55 2.75
C SER A 104 0.90 3.91 2.24
N VAL A 105 0.95 3.25 1.08
CA VAL A 105 -0.20 2.53 0.48
C VAL A 105 0.01 1.03 0.56
N SER A 106 -1.05 0.31 0.93
CA SER A 106 -1.05 -1.16 0.89
C SER A 106 -1.39 -1.66 -0.52
N ALA A 107 -0.39 -2.18 -1.23
CA ALA A 107 -0.59 -2.83 -2.53
C ALA A 107 -1.62 -3.98 -2.46
N ALA A 108 -1.65 -4.71 -1.34
CA ALA A 108 -2.61 -5.79 -1.11
C ALA A 108 -4.05 -5.25 -1.02
N THR A 109 -4.28 -4.22 -0.21
CA THR A 109 -5.60 -3.58 -0.07
C THR A 109 -6.08 -3.00 -1.39
N PHE A 110 -5.16 -2.37 -2.12
CA PHE A 110 -5.44 -1.82 -3.44
C PHE A 110 -5.82 -2.92 -4.45
N LEU A 111 -5.06 -4.01 -4.55
CA LEU A 111 -5.39 -5.13 -5.43
C LEU A 111 -6.71 -5.80 -5.06
N THR A 112 -7.01 -5.93 -3.75
CA THR A 112 -8.30 -6.45 -3.30
C THR A 112 -9.45 -5.53 -3.71
N ALA A 113 -9.30 -4.21 -3.60
CA ALA A 113 -10.30 -3.25 -4.06
C ALA A 113 -10.54 -3.35 -5.57
N ILE A 114 -9.46 -3.46 -6.36
CA ILE A 114 -9.55 -3.66 -7.81
C ILE A 114 -10.28 -4.96 -8.15
N ALA A 115 -9.92 -6.07 -7.49
CA ALA A 115 -10.58 -7.36 -7.70
C ALA A 115 -12.07 -7.31 -7.31
N PHE A 116 -12.41 -6.59 -6.24
CA PHE A 116 -13.79 -6.36 -5.82
C PHE A 116 -14.59 -5.58 -6.86
N LEU A 117 -14.04 -4.48 -7.39
CA LEU A 117 -14.69 -3.67 -8.42
C LEU A 117 -14.91 -4.48 -9.70
N GLN A 118 -13.89 -5.25 -10.13
CA GLN A 118 -14.00 -6.17 -11.28
C GLN A 118 -15.09 -7.21 -11.08
N ALA A 119 -15.11 -7.89 -9.93
CA ALA A 119 -16.13 -8.90 -9.63
C ALA A 119 -17.54 -8.28 -9.54
N SER A 120 -17.63 -7.01 -9.14
CA SER A 120 -18.87 -6.25 -9.07
C SER A 120 -19.28 -5.58 -10.39
N ASN A 121 -18.51 -5.75 -11.47
CA ASN A 121 -18.70 -5.02 -12.75
C ASN A 121 -18.80 -3.49 -12.57
N ILE A 122 -18.04 -2.93 -11.63
CA ILE A 122 -17.93 -1.48 -11.45
C ILE A 122 -16.71 -1.01 -12.23
N GLU A 123 -16.94 -0.10 -13.18
CA GLU A 123 -15.85 0.52 -13.93
C GLU A 123 -15.02 1.44 -13.03
N TYR A 124 -13.71 1.44 -13.27
CA TYR A 124 -12.74 2.31 -12.61
C TYR A 124 -11.65 2.67 -13.61
N GLU A 125 -10.93 3.74 -13.33
CA GLU A 125 -9.93 4.27 -14.26
C GLU A 125 -8.69 3.37 -14.32
N SER A 126 -7.86 3.45 -15.37
CA SER A 126 -6.68 2.58 -15.52
C SER A 126 -5.44 3.03 -14.72
N TYR A 127 -5.38 4.30 -14.31
CA TYR A 127 -4.26 4.90 -13.58
C TYR A 127 -4.16 4.69 -12.05
N PRO A 128 -5.14 4.12 -11.32
CA PRO A 128 -5.01 3.92 -9.87
C PRO A 128 -3.78 3.08 -9.47
N ILE A 129 -3.30 2.18 -10.33
CA ILE A 129 -2.03 1.44 -10.10
C ILE A 129 -0.86 2.42 -9.99
N ILE A 130 -0.77 3.40 -10.90
CA ILE A 130 0.33 4.37 -10.85
C ILE A 130 0.19 5.33 -9.67
N MET A 131 -1.04 5.70 -9.31
CA MET A 131 -1.29 6.50 -8.11
C MET A 131 -0.77 5.80 -6.85
N MET A 132 -1.07 4.51 -6.69
CA MET A 132 -0.59 3.69 -5.57
C MET A 132 0.94 3.70 -5.46
N VAL A 133 1.64 3.49 -6.58
CA VAL A 133 3.12 3.50 -6.61
C VAL A 133 3.67 4.89 -6.28
N ILE A 134 3.08 5.93 -6.84
CA ILE A 134 3.51 7.31 -6.63
C ILE A 134 3.31 7.74 -5.17
N MET A 135 2.28 7.26 -4.49
CA MET A 135 2.03 7.60 -3.07
C MET A 135 3.09 7.02 -2.12
N GLU A 136 3.72 5.91 -2.47
CA GLU A 136 4.62 5.18 -1.57
C GLU A 136 5.93 5.95 -1.29
N SER A 137 6.60 6.46 -2.33
CA SER A 137 7.89 7.14 -2.15
C SER A 137 7.79 8.45 -1.33
N PRO A 138 6.84 9.37 -1.61
CA PRO A 138 6.62 10.57 -0.80
C PRO A 138 6.27 10.25 0.65
N ALA A 139 5.45 9.21 0.89
CA ALA A 139 5.09 8.81 2.25
C ALA A 139 6.29 8.31 3.05
N ILE A 140 7.14 7.48 2.43
CA ILE A 140 8.39 7.01 3.04
C ILE A 140 9.33 8.18 3.35
N ILE A 141 9.48 9.13 2.42
CA ILE A 141 10.32 10.33 2.62
C ILE A 141 9.83 11.12 3.84
N ILE A 142 8.53 11.40 3.94
CA ILE A 142 7.96 12.10 5.10
C ILE A 142 8.19 11.31 6.38
N GLY A 143 7.96 10.00 6.37
CA GLY A 143 8.22 9.13 7.51
C GLY A 143 9.67 9.22 8.01
N LEU A 144 10.63 9.18 7.08
CA LEU A 144 12.06 9.34 7.39
C LEU A 144 12.37 10.74 7.94
N VAL A 145 11.82 11.80 7.33
CA VAL A 145 11.98 13.18 7.82
C VAL A 145 11.46 13.33 9.25
N LEU A 146 10.25 12.84 9.52
CA LEU A 146 9.66 12.86 10.86
C LEU A 146 10.51 12.10 11.88
N ALA A 147 11.03 10.92 11.51
CA ALA A 147 11.89 10.13 12.37
C ALA A 147 13.24 10.83 12.66
N MET A 148 13.84 11.48 11.66
CA MET A 148 15.05 12.27 11.83
C MET A 148 14.83 13.48 12.76
N LEU A 149 13.72 14.20 12.58
CA LEU A 149 13.34 15.32 13.45
C LEU A 149 13.09 14.87 14.88
N ALA A 150 12.42 13.72 15.08
CA ALA A 150 12.21 13.13 16.38
C ALA A 150 13.53 12.81 17.09
N ARG A 151 14.51 12.25 16.37
CA ARG A 151 15.82 11.86 16.91
C ARG A 151 16.67 13.06 17.36
N LYS A 152 16.53 14.22 16.70
CA LYS A 152 17.24 15.46 17.10
C LYS A 152 16.77 16.04 18.44
N HIS A 153 15.63 15.56 18.96
CA HIS A 153 15.02 16.01 20.20
C HIS A 153 15.06 14.97 21.33
N LEU A 154 15.78 13.86 21.13
CA LEU A 154 16.19 12.92 22.18
C LEU A 154 17.58 13.32 22.70
#